data_AF-A0A9E5YR79-F1
#
_entry.id   AF-A0A9E5YR79-F1
#
_cell.length_a   1.000
_cell.length_b   1.000
_cell.length_c   1.000
_cell.angle_alpha   90.00
_cell.angle_beta   90.00
_cell.angle_gamma   90.00
#
_symmetry.space_group_name_H-M   'P 1'
#
loop_
_entity.id
_entity.type
_entity.pdbx_description
1 polymer ?
#
loop_
_entity_poly.entity_id
_entity_poly.type
_entity_poly.pdbx_seq_one_letter_code
_entity_poly.pdbx_strand_id
1 'polypeptide(L)'
;MIKTGTITAVGSWSYKNVDKAVNSILANFKDLPAWPQLPKTSFYENMYVQYCEGLPCTKIDPENEKICFDTTQDILQPIQQVYENYLTENYDYFKISEKYAKGLYDFKRKVLAKSKLPIVKGQTLGPVSLGLTLTDENKRLILYNEQMADAIVKTCVCKAVWQAKFLKEIAEQIVIFIDEPYLVSFGSAYVNITRDQIITMLNEIIDKLHELDVITGVHCCGSTDWSILMDTNVDIINFDAYEYADSLMLYAEKINAFLIKNKYLAWGIIPTSEDRIFSETPESLYEKLLIKQDELASKGVDKNNILNKTIITPACGTGSLSEKAADRVIELLKNVSELYKKGLF
;
A
#
# COMPACT_ATOMS: atom_id res chain seq x y z
N MET A 1 15.44 -9.63 -7.07
CA MET A 1 15.76 -8.19 -7.02
C MET A 1 14.83 -7.46 -7.99
N ILE A 2 14.21 -6.35 -7.58
CA ILE A 2 13.29 -5.57 -8.43
C ILE A 2 14.11 -4.79 -9.45
N LYS A 3 13.75 -4.86 -10.73
CA LYS A 3 14.44 -4.15 -11.81
C LYS A 3 14.04 -2.68 -11.80
N THR A 4 14.98 -1.80 -12.16
CA THR A 4 14.65 -0.38 -12.28
C THR A 4 13.64 -0.13 -13.42
N GLY A 5 12.79 0.88 -13.22
CA GLY A 5 11.69 1.19 -14.12
C GLY A 5 10.56 0.17 -14.09
N THR A 6 10.57 -0.81 -13.16
CA THR A 6 9.42 -1.70 -12.94
C THR A 6 8.18 -0.89 -12.58
N ILE A 7 7.03 -1.27 -13.15
CA ILE A 7 5.74 -0.69 -12.81
C ILE A 7 4.96 -1.60 -11.88
N THR A 8 4.22 -1.00 -10.95
CA THR A 8 3.22 -1.71 -10.15
C THR A 8 2.04 -0.82 -9.82
N ALA A 9 0.99 -1.43 -9.29
CA ALA A 9 -0.22 -0.75 -8.87
C ALA A 9 -0.16 -0.31 -7.41
N VAL A 10 -0.98 0.69 -7.08
CA VAL A 10 -1.14 1.21 -5.71
C VAL A 10 -2.61 1.08 -5.31
N GLY A 11 -2.87 0.53 -4.12
CA GLY A 11 -4.20 0.42 -3.51
C GLY A 11 -5.33 -0.09 -4.43
N SER A 12 -6.45 0.62 -4.39
CA SER A 12 -7.72 0.30 -5.05
C SER A 12 -7.76 0.63 -6.55
N TRP A 13 -8.62 -0.07 -7.29
CA TRP A 13 -8.86 0.11 -8.73
C TRP A 13 -10.32 0.37 -9.09
N SER A 14 -10.55 1.12 -10.17
CA SER A 14 -11.88 1.59 -10.59
C SER A 14 -12.82 0.54 -11.20
N TYR A 15 -12.36 -0.68 -11.46
CA TYR A 15 -13.12 -1.66 -12.23
C TYR A 15 -14.30 -2.24 -11.43
N LYS A 16 -15.47 -2.37 -12.07
CA LYS A 16 -16.62 -3.09 -11.49
C LYS A 16 -16.63 -4.58 -11.83
N ASN A 17 -16.05 -4.95 -12.96
CA ASN A 17 -15.96 -6.34 -13.40
C ASN A 17 -14.62 -6.95 -12.94
N VAL A 18 -14.70 -7.94 -12.05
CA VAL A 18 -13.53 -8.62 -11.47
C VAL A 18 -12.66 -9.27 -12.55
N ASP A 19 -13.27 -9.98 -13.48
CA ASP A 19 -12.56 -10.68 -14.56
C ASP A 19 -11.75 -9.70 -15.43
N LYS A 20 -12.38 -8.59 -15.84
CA LYS A 20 -11.76 -7.49 -16.59
C LYS A 20 -10.57 -6.90 -15.83
N ALA A 21 -10.76 -6.60 -14.54
CA ALA A 21 -9.72 -6.00 -13.70
C ALA A 21 -8.47 -6.89 -13.62
N VAL A 22 -8.67 -8.16 -13.28
CA VAL A 22 -7.58 -9.13 -13.12
C VAL A 22 -6.87 -9.38 -14.47
N ASN A 23 -7.62 -9.50 -15.56
CA ASN A 23 -7.05 -9.65 -16.90
C ASN A 23 -6.23 -8.42 -17.29
N SER A 24 -6.72 -7.21 -17.00
CA SER A 24 -6.00 -5.96 -17.27
C SER A 24 -4.67 -5.90 -16.50
N ILE A 25 -4.67 -6.23 -15.21
CA ILE A 25 -3.44 -6.27 -14.40
C ILE A 25 -2.45 -7.28 -14.99
N LEU A 26 -2.86 -8.53 -15.16
CA LEU A 26 -1.97 -9.61 -15.63
C LEU A 26 -1.45 -9.34 -17.05
N ALA A 27 -2.22 -8.63 -17.89
CA ALA A 27 -1.81 -8.24 -19.23
C ALA A 27 -0.74 -7.15 -19.23
N ASN A 28 -0.80 -6.20 -18.28
CA ASN A 28 -0.02 -4.96 -18.35
C ASN A 28 1.15 -4.88 -17.35
N PHE A 29 1.07 -5.53 -16.19
CA PHE A 29 2.09 -5.48 -15.14
C PHE A 29 2.90 -6.78 -15.12
N LYS A 30 3.94 -6.88 -15.97
CA LYS A 30 4.73 -8.10 -16.12
C LYS A 30 5.80 -8.29 -15.05
N ASP A 31 6.41 -7.19 -14.62
CA ASP A 31 7.56 -7.23 -13.70
C ASP A 31 7.12 -7.31 -12.24
N LEU A 32 6.01 -6.67 -11.87
CA LEU A 32 5.47 -6.67 -10.51
C LEU A 32 3.93 -6.54 -10.51
N PRO A 33 3.21 -7.58 -10.96
CA PRO A 33 1.75 -7.59 -10.93
C PRO A 33 1.23 -7.49 -9.49
N ALA A 34 0.15 -6.74 -9.31
CA ALA A 34 -0.52 -6.57 -8.01
C ALA A 34 -1.96 -7.05 -8.09
N TRP A 35 -2.44 -7.84 -7.13
CA TRP A 35 -3.85 -8.22 -7.13
C TRP A 35 -4.74 -6.96 -6.99
N PRO A 36 -5.83 -6.81 -7.77
CA PRO A 36 -6.63 -5.60 -7.74
C PRO A 36 -7.62 -5.61 -6.55
N GLN A 37 -7.57 -4.58 -5.71
CA GLN A 37 -8.62 -4.28 -4.72
C GLN A 37 -9.73 -3.47 -5.41
N LEU A 38 -11.00 -3.89 -5.30
CA LEU A 38 -12.08 -3.41 -6.16
C LEU A 38 -13.24 -2.77 -5.37
N PRO A 39 -13.06 -1.57 -4.78
CA PRO A 39 -14.09 -0.97 -3.91
C PRO A 39 -15.42 -0.66 -4.62
N LYS A 40 -15.46 -0.63 -5.96
CA LYS A 40 -16.71 -0.42 -6.73
C LYS A 40 -17.56 -1.69 -6.90
N THR A 41 -17.09 -2.86 -6.46
CA THR A 41 -17.84 -4.12 -6.55
C THR A 41 -18.75 -4.34 -5.35
N SER A 42 -18.34 -3.86 -4.17
CA SER A 42 -19.04 -4.03 -2.90
C SER A 42 -18.46 -3.12 -1.82
N PHE A 43 -19.29 -2.66 -0.88
CA PHE A 43 -18.82 -1.95 0.32
C PHE A 43 -17.80 -2.76 1.14
N TYR A 44 -17.90 -4.10 1.12
CA TYR A 44 -16.92 -4.97 1.77
C TYR A 44 -15.51 -4.91 1.14
N GLU A 45 -15.37 -4.42 -0.09
CA GLU A 45 -14.07 -4.20 -0.75
C GLU A 45 -13.51 -2.79 -0.51
N ASN A 46 -14.23 -1.91 0.19
CA ASN A 46 -13.65 -0.67 0.69
C ASN A 46 -12.47 -1.01 1.61
N MET A 47 -11.31 -0.39 1.43
CA MET A 47 -10.10 -0.76 2.16
C MET A 47 -10.28 -0.75 3.69
N TYR A 48 -11.00 0.21 4.25
CA TYR A 48 -11.21 0.30 5.70
C TYR A 48 -12.15 -0.80 6.21
N VAL A 49 -13.04 -1.32 5.36
CA VAL A 49 -13.93 -2.44 5.70
C VAL A 49 -13.25 -3.79 5.46
N GLN A 50 -12.52 -3.91 4.35
CA GLN A 50 -11.79 -5.11 3.93
C GLN A 50 -10.80 -5.58 5.00
N TYR A 51 -9.99 -4.67 5.52
CA TYR A 51 -8.99 -5.02 6.53
C TYR A 51 -9.55 -5.07 7.96
N CYS A 52 -10.85 -4.83 8.16
CA CYS A 52 -11.54 -5.08 9.43
C CYS A 52 -12.21 -6.46 9.52
N GLU A 53 -12.19 -7.29 8.47
CA GLU A 53 -12.79 -8.63 8.55
C GLU A 53 -12.09 -9.46 9.64
N GLY A 54 -12.83 -9.89 10.67
CA GLY A 54 -12.26 -10.62 11.81
C GLY A 54 -11.54 -9.74 12.84
N LEU A 55 -11.53 -8.41 12.66
CA LEU A 55 -11.11 -7.48 13.71
C LEU A 55 -12.22 -7.39 14.76
N PRO A 56 -11.94 -7.61 16.05
CA PRO A 56 -12.98 -7.69 17.07
C PRO A 56 -13.73 -6.38 17.25
N CYS A 57 -14.95 -6.45 17.82
CA CYS A 57 -15.80 -5.29 18.09
C CYS A 57 -16.21 -4.49 16.84
N THR A 58 -15.84 -4.93 15.63
CA THR A 58 -16.23 -4.27 14.38
C THR A 58 -17.71 -4.50 14.09
N LYS A 59 -18.47 -3.41 13.94
CA LYS A 59 -19.84 -3.40 13.44
C LYS A 59 -19.86 -2.78 12.05
N ILE A 60 -20.24 -3.59 11.07
CA ILE A 60 -20.39 -3.15 9.67
C ILE A 60 -21.88 -3.00 9.38
N ASP A 61 -22.25 -1.84 8.86
CA ASP A 61 -23.58 -1.52 8.34
C ASP A 61 -23.47 -1.27 6.83
N PRO A 62 -23.65 -2.32 6.00
CA PRO A 62 -23.52 -2.20 4.56
C PRO A 62 -24.63 -1.37 3.90
N GLU A 63 -25.79 -1.25 4.55
CA GLU A 63 -26.93 -0.50 3.99
C GLU A 63 -26.66 1.01 4.04
N ASN A 64 -26.02 1.47 5.12
CA ASN A 64 -25.63 2.87 5.31
C ASN A 64 -24.16 3.15 4.99
N GLU A 65 -23.43 2.17 4.45
CA GLU A 65 -21.99 2.25 4.16
C GLU A 65 -21.15 2.74 5.35
N LYS A 66 -21.43 2.18 6.54
CA LYS A 66 -20.76 2.56 7.79
C LYS A 66 -20.01 1.39 8.41
N ILE A 67 -18.94 1.75 9.10
CA ILE A 67 -18.19 0.86 9.97
C ILE A 67 -17.88 1.62 11.27
N CYS A 68 -18.07 0.97 12.40
CA CYS A 68 -17.68 1.50 13.70
C CYS A 68 -17.27 0.37 14.63
N PHE A 69 -16.65 0.72 15.75
CA PHE A 69 -16.35 -0.20 16.82
C PHE A 69 -17.44 -0.09 17.88
N ASP A 70 -18.00 -1.22 18.26
CA ASP A 70 -18.92 -1.29 19.39
C ASP A 70 -18.11 -1.51 20.66
N THR A 71 -17.85 -0.41 21.38
CA THR A 71 -17.14 -0.44 22.67
C THR A 71 -18.10 -0.46 23.87
N THR A 72 -19.42 -0.57 23.61
CA THR A 72 -20.45 -0.66 24.65
C THR A 72 -20.55 -2.05 25.27
N GLN A 73 -19.99 -3.06 24.59
CA GLN A 73 -19.94 -4.45 25.03
C GLN A 73 -18.57 -4.79 25.63
N ASP A 74 -18.42 -6.03 26.12
CA ASP A 74 -17.11 -6.51 26.58
C ASP A 74 -16.11 -6.56 25.41
N ILE A 75 -15.11 -5.68 25.48
CA ILE A 75 -14.02 -5.61 24.51
C ILE A 75 -12.84 -6.51 24.91
N LEU A 76 -12.73 -6.93 26.17
CA LEU A 76 -11.56 -7.65 26.67
C LEU A 76 -11.51 -9.08 26.13
N GLN A 77 -12.63 -9.81 26.15
CA GLN A 77 -12.70 -11.16 25.59
C GLN A 77 -12.36 -11.18 24.09
N PRO A 78 -12.96 -10.34 23.23
CA PRO A 78 -12.61 -10.30 21.82
C PRO A 78 -11.16 -9.87 21.55
N ILE A 79 -10.60 -8.93 22.33
CA ILE A 79 -9.18 -8.56 22.26
C ILE A 79 -8.29 -9.74 22.64
N GLN A 80 -8.60 -10.45 23.73
CA GLN A 80 -7.85 -11.63 24.16
C GLN A 80 -7.78 -12.68 23.05
N GLN A 81 -8.88 -12.88 22.31
CA GLN A 81 -8.90 -13.79 21.17
C GLN A 81 -7.92 -13.39 20.07
N VAL A 82 -7.70 -12.09 19.83
CA VAL A 82 -6.68 -11.61 18.88
C VAL A 82 -5.29 -12.00 19.35
N TYR A 83 -4.97 -11.73 20.62
CA TYR A 83 -3.67 -12.08 21.17
C TYR A 83 -3.43 -13.59 21.15
N GLU A 84 -4.42 -14.40 21.50
CA GLU A 84 -4.30 -15.87 21.45
C GLU A 84 -3.98 -16.36 20.03
N ASN A 85 -4.71 -15.88 19.02
CA ASN A 85 -4.47 -16.27 17.62
C ASN A 85 -3.14 -15.71 17.09
N TYR A 86 -2.73 -14.51 17.51
CA TYR A 86 -1.43 -13.95 17.17
C TYR A 86 -0.28 -14.77 17.76
N LEU A 87 -0.33 -15.08 19.06
CA LEU A 87 0.72 -15.84 19.78
C LEU A 87 0.82 -17.29 19.31
N THR A 88 -0.29 -17.88 18.89
CA THR A 88 -0.34 -19.24 18.32
C THR A 88 -0.11 -19.26 16.80
N GLU A 89 0.18 -18.12 16.19
CA GLU A 89 0.38 -17.95 14.74
C GLU A 89 -0.79 -18.49 13.88
N ASN A 90 -2.01 -18.44 14.40
CA ASN A 90 -3.24 -18.82 13.69
C ASN A 90 -3.70 -17.70 12.75
N TYR A 91 -2.94 -17.48 11.68
CA TYR A 91 -3.21 -16.41 10.71
C TYR A 91 -4.50 -16.60 9.91
N ASP A 92 -4.99 -17.84 9.79
CA ASP A 92 -6.25 -18.14 9.08
C ASP A 92 -7.49 -17.54 9.77
N TYR A 93 -7.40 -17.29 11.08
CA TYR A 93 -8.42 -16.52 11.82
C TYR A 93 -8.60 -15.12 11.23
N PHE A 94 -7.51 -14.52 10.74
CA PHE A 94 -7.46 -13.15 10.24
C PHE A 94 -7.60 -13.06 8.71
N LYS A 95 -7.93 -14.17 8.04
CA LYS A 95 -8.03 -14.21 6.58
C LYS A 95 -8.98 -13.14 6.04
N ILE A 96 -8.68 -12.65 4.83
CA ILE A 96 -9.60 -11.80 4.08
C ILE A 96 -10.34 -12.73 3.11
N SER A 97 -11.63 -12.96 3.34
CA SER A 97 -12.42 -13.89 2.55
C SER A 97 -12.75 -13.35 1.16
N GLU A 98 -13.20 -14.25 0.27
CA GLU A 98 -13.60 -13.87 -1.09
C GLU A 98 -14.76 -12.86 -1.12
N LYS A 99 -15.56 -12.80 -0.03
CA LYS A 99 -16.59 -11.76 0.14
C LYS A 99 -15.99 -10.36 0.20
N TYR A 100 -14.83 -10.20 0.84
CA TYR A 100 -14.15 -8.91 1.04
C TYR A 100 -13.06 -8.64 0.00
N ALA A 101 -12.60 -9.64 -0.76
CA ALA A 101 -11.51 -9.46 -1.72
C ALA A 101 -11.68 -10.30 -3.00
N LYS A 102 -12.75 -10.09 -3.77
CA LYS A 102 -13.03 -10.90 -4.97
C LYS A 102 -11.87 -10.87 -5.96
N GLY A 103 -11.23 -9.71 -6.12
CA GLY A 103 -10.07 -9.53 -6.99
C GLY A 103 -8.87 -10.38 -6.59
N LEU A 104 -8.61 -10.58 -5.29
CA LEU A 104 -7.51 -11.42 -4.78
C LEU A 104 -7.70 -12.89 -5.16
N TYR A 105 -8.91 -13.42 -4.94
CA TYR A 105 -9.21 -14.82 -5.22
C TYR A 105 -9.27 -15.12 -6.72
N ASP A 106 -9.85 -14.23 -7.52
CA ASP A 106 -9.86 -14.37 -8.98
C ASP A 106 -8.46 -14.28 -9.58
N PHE A 107 -7.64 -13.35 -9.07
CA PHE A 107 -6.21 -13.24 -9.43
C PHE A 107 -5.46 -14.54 -9.16
N LYS A 108 -5.61 -15.13 -7.97
CA LYS A 108 -5.00 -16.42 -7.62
C LYS A 108 -5.43 -17.54 -8.57
N ARG A 109 -6.74 -17.69 -8.82
CA ARG A 109 -7.26 -18.72 -9.74
C ARG A 109 -6.64 -18.61 -11.14
N LYS A 110 -6.54 -17.39 -11.67
CA LYS A 110 -6.01 -17.17 -13.03
C LYS A 110 -4.50 -17.37 -13.14
N VAL A 111 -3.74 -17.08 -12.09
CA VAL A 111 -2.30 -17.36 -12.05
C VAL A 111 -2.06 -18.87 -11.95
N LEU A 112 -2.80 -19.58 -11.09
CA LEU A 112 -2.71 -21.05 -10.97
C LEU A 112 -3.09 -21.78 -12.27
N ALA A 113 -4.02 -21.23 -13.05
CA ALA A 113 -4.40 -21.77 -14.36
C ALA A 113 -3.31 -21.60 -15.44
N LYS A 114 -2.23 -20.85 -15.15
CA LYS A 114 -1.11 -20.62 -16.05
C LYS A 114 0.18 -21.16 -15.43
N SER A 115 0.98 -20.29 -14.84
CA SER A 115 2.24 -20.61 -14.20
C SER A 115 2.46 -19.68 -13.02
N LYS A 116 3.24 -20.16 -12.05
CA LYS A 116 3.70 -19.35 -10.92
C LYS A 116 4.41 -18.08 -11.43
N LEU A 117 4.16 -16.95 -10.77
CA LEU A 117 4.81 -15.67 -11.09
C LEU A 117 6.17 -15.57 -10.40
N PRO A 118 7.18 -14.92 -11.00
CA PRO A 118 8.44 -14.66 -10.31
C PRO A 118 8.25 -13.78 -9.07
N ILE A 119 7.36 -12.81 -9.16
CA ILE A 119 7.07 -11.88 -8.07
C ILE A 119 5.62 -11.40 -8.17
N VAL A 120 4.99 -11.14 -7.02
CA VAL A 120 3.67 -10.52 -6.94
C VAL A 120 3.65 -9.50 -5.80
N LYS A 121 2.88 -8.43 -6.01
CA LYS A 121 2.61 -7.42 -5.00
C LYS A 121 1.22 -7.65 -4.39
N GLY A 122 1.17 -7.67 -3.07
CA GLY A 122 -0.03 -7.51 -2.28
C GLY A 122 -0.05 -6.16 -1.57
N GLN A 123 -1.11 -5.93 -0.82
CA GLN A 123 -1.28 -4.73 -0.02
C GLN A 123 -2.03 -5.04 1.27
N THR A 124 -1.83 -4.21 2.28
CA THR A 124 -2.58 -4.21 3.53
C THR A 124 -2.78 -2.78 4.00
N LEU A 125 -3.75 -2.53 4.87
CA LEU A 125 -3.92 -1.23 5.52
C LEU A 125 -3.08 -1.18 6.79
N GLY A 126 -2.32 -0.10 6.95
CA GLY A 126 -1.49 0.11 8.12
C GLY A 126 -2.26 0.50 9.38
N PRO A 127 -1.67 0.24 10.56
CA PRO A 127 -2.34 0.38 11.86
C PRO A 127 -2.63 1.83 12.20
N VAL A 128 -1.81 2.80 11.75
CA VAL A 128 -2.03 4.21 12.05
C VAL A 128 -3.29 4.69 11.33
N SER A 129 -3.40 4.41 10.04
CA SER A 129 -4.57 4.77 9.24
C SER A 129 -5.83 4.02 9.66
N LEU A 130 -5.71 2.76 10.03
CA LEU A 130 -6.84 2.00 10.56
C LEU A 130 -7.36 2.63 11.86
N GLY A 131 -6.46 2.90 12.81
CA GLY A 131 -6.81 3.50 14.10
C GLY A 131 -7.31 4.94 14.03
N LEU A 132 -6.87 5.72 13.03
CA LEU A 132 -7.32 7.10 12.80
C LEU A 132 -8.61 7.22 11.99
N THR A 133 -9.03 6.14 11.31
CA THR A 133 -10.28 6.13 10.53
C THR A 133 -11.45 5.59 11.34
N LEU A 134 -11.20 4.53 12.11
CA LEU A 134 -12.24 3.84 12.86
C LEU A 134 -12.59 4.62 14.11
N THR A 135 -13.88 4.72 14.38
CA THR A 135 -14.41 5.35 15.59
C THR A 135 -15.24 4.38 16.43
N ASP A 136 -15.28 4.64 17.73
CA ASP A 136 -16.30 4.08 18.62
C ASP A 136 -17.69 4.69 18.35
N GLU A 137 -18.70 4.24 19.11
CA GLU A 137 -20.06 4.76 19.05
C GLU A 137 -20.19 6.26 19.40
N ASN A 138 -19.19 6.83 20.06
CA ASN A 138 -19.11 8.24 20.47
C ASN A 138 -18.26 9.09 19.51
N LYS A 139 -17.86 8.55 18.35
CA LYS A 139 -17.00 9.19 17.34
C LYS A 139 -15.56 9.46 17.81
N ARG A 140 -15.08 8.75 18.83
CA ARG A 140 -13.69 8.81 19.27
C ARG A 140 -12.85 7.84 18.44
N LEU A 141 -11.68 8.29 17.99
CA LEU A 141 -10.76 7.47 17.21
C LEU A 141 -10.28 6.28 18.04
N ILE A 142 -10.29 5.08 17.46
CA ILE A 142 -9.93 3.85 18.17
C ILE A 142 -8.45 3.81 18.52
N LEU A 143 -7.59 4.54 17.80
CA LEU A 143 -6.18 4.69 18.14
C LEU A 143 -5.93 5.20 19.57
N TYR A 144 -6.89 5.92 20.16
CA TYR A 144 -6.76 6.47 21.52
C TYR A 144 -7.18 5.50 22.62
N ASN A 145 -7.68 4.31 22.27
CA ASN A 145 -7.86 3.21 23.20
C ASN A 145 -6.63 2.29 23.09
N GLU A 146 -5.75 2.30 24.10
CA GLU A 146 -4.46 1.60 24.06
C GLU A 146 -4.59 0.09 23.77
N GLN A 147 -5.58 -0.58 24.36
CA GLN A 147 -5.79 -2.03 24.18
C GLN A 147 -6.27 -2.34 22.75
N MET A 148 -7.15 -1.51 22.22
CA MET A 148 -7.64 -1.64 20.85
C MET A 148 -6.57 -1.26 19.82
N ALA A 149 -5.75 -0.25 20.11
CA ALA A 149 -4.65 0.17 19.27
C ALA A 149 -3.63 -0.98 19.09
N ASP A 150 -3.24 -1.66 20.18
CA ASP A 150 -2.35 -2.82 20.05
C ASP A 150 -3.04 -3.99 19.32
N ALA A 151 -4.32 -4.28 19.62
CA ALA A 151 -5.07 -5.31 18.90
C ALA A 151 -5.20 -5.04 17.38
N ILE A 152 -5.31 -3.76 16.98
CA ILE A 152 -5.25 -3.32 15.59
C ILE A 152 -3.89 -3.68 14.99
N VAL A 153 -2.79 -3.36 15.67
CA VAL A 153 -1.44 -3.68 15.19
C VAL A 153 -1.29 -5.19 14.99
N LYS A 154 -1.66 -6.02 15.99
CA LYS A 154 -1.60 -7.49 15.88
C LYS A 154 -2.45 -8.02 14.73
N THR A 155 -3.62 -7.42 14.52
CA THR A 155 -4.50 -7.79 13.40
C THR A 155 -3.88 -7.43 12.05
N CYS A 156 -3.27 -6.25 11.92
CA CYS A 156 -2.52 -5.86 10.72
C CYS A 156 -1.35 -6.81 10.43
N VAL A 157 -0.58 -7.19 11.46
CA VAL A 157 0.50 -8.19 11.34
C VAL A 157 -0.06 -9.51 10.81
N CYS A 158 -1.07 -10.06 11.47
CA CYS A 158 -1.65 -11.34 11.08
C CYS A 158 -2.26 -11.32 9.67
N LYS A 159 -2.91 -10.22 9.27
CA LYS A 159 -3.47 -10.05 7.92
C LYS A 159 -2.38 -9.98 6.86
N ALA A 160 -1.32 -9.23 7.12
CA ALA A 160 -0.19 -9.12 6.21
C ALA A 160 0.50 -10.48 6.01
N VAL A 161 0.74 -11.21 7.10
CA VAL A 161 1.33 -12.56 7.08
C VAL A 161 0.42 -13.56 6.36
N TRP A 162 -0.88 -13.56 6.67
CA TRP A 162 -1.84 -14.40 5.98
C TRP A 162 -1.82 -14.15 4.47
N GLN A 163 -1.85 -12.87 4.06
CA GLN A 163 -1.85 -12.51 2.64
C GLN A 163 -0.53 -12.92 1.96
N ALA A 164 0.61 -12.74 2.63
CA ALA A 164 1.90 -13.19 2.11
C ALA A 164 1.92 -14.71 1.88
N LYS A 165 1.43 -15.50 2.85
CA LYS A 165 1.30 -16.96 2.73
C LYS A 165 0.36 -17.36 1.58
N PHE A 166 -0.79 -16.69 1.48
CA PHE A 166 -1.77 -16.91 0.41
C PHE A 166 -1.20 -16.64 -0.99
N LEU A 167 -0.39 -15.57 -1.12
CA LEU A 167 0.25 -15.19 -2.39
C LEU A 167 1.48 -16.06 -2.71
N LYS A 168 2.16 -16.66 -1.72
CA LYS A 168 3.30 -17.57 -1.93
C LYS A 168 2.93 -18.83 -2.70
N GLU A 169 1.65 -19.20 -2.70
CA GLU A 169 1.11 -20.28 -3.53
C GLU A 169 1.22 -19.97 -5.04
N ILE A 170 1.19 -18.68 -5.42
CA ILE A 170 1.16 -18.23 -6.82
C ILE A 170 2.39 -17.45 -7.26
N ALA A 171 3.31 -17.12 -6.35
CA ALA A 171 4.54 -16.39 -6.69
C ALA A 171 5.76 -16.85 -5.88
N GLU A 172 6.95 -16.72 -6.48
CA GLU A 172 8.22 -17.06 -5.82
C GLU A 172 8.63 -16.00 -4.81
N GLN A 173 8.60 -14.73 -5.20
CA GLN A 173 8.85 -13.58 -4.33
C GLN A 173 7.56 -12.81 -4.04
N ILE A 174 7.39 -12.33 -2.82
CA ILE A 174 6.25 -11.49 -2.43
C ILE A 174 6.75 -10.09 -2.10
N VAL A 175 5.97 -9.10 -2.51
CA VAL A 175 6.04 -7.71 -2.03
C VAL A 175 4.72 -7.39 -1.33
N ILE A 176 4.73 -6.83 -0.12
CA ILE A 176 3.52 -6.33 0.55
C ILE A 176 3.68 -4.85 0.81
N PHE A 177 2.74 -4.06 0.28
CA PHE A 177 2.65 -2.64 0.63
C PHE A 177 1.72 -2.44 1.83
N ILE A 178 2.16 -1.64 2.80
CA ILE A 178 1.37 -1.16 3.92
C ILE A 178 0.88 0.23 3.53
N ASP A 179 -0.41 0.36 3.26
CA ASP A 179 -1.03 1.61 2.86
C ASP A 179 -1.32 2.44 4.13
N GLU A 180 -0.71 3.62 4.23
CA GLU A 180 -0.82 4.54 5.36
C GLU A 180 -1.22 5.96 4.92
N PRO A 181 -2.42 6.13 4.33
CA PRO A 181 -2.86 7.44 3.83
C PRO A 181 -3.02 8.50 4.93
N TYR A 182 -3.28 8.13 6.19
CA TYR A 182 -3.46 9.09 7.29
C TYR A 182 -2.15 9.54 7.96
N LEU A 183 -0.99 9.02 7.55
CA LEU A 183 0.29 9.59 8.01
C LEU A 183 0.47 11.06 7.59
N VAL A 184 -0.28 11.53 6.59
CA VAL A 184 -0.36 12.97 6.25
C VAL A 184 -0.86 13.84 7.40
N SER A 185 -1.58 13.24 8.36
CA SER A 185 -2.12 13.95 9.53
C SER A 185 -1.15 13.97 10.72
N PHE A 186 0.01 13.32 10.61
CA PHE A 186 1.04 13.34 11.64
C PHE A 186 1.52 14.77 11.91
N GLY A 187 1.66 15.14 13.18
CA GLY A 187 2.02 16.49 13.61
C GLY A 187 0.90 17.52 13.52
N SER A 188 -0.32 17.13 13.12
CA SER A 188 -1.49 18.01 13.20
C SER A 188 -1.99 18.16 14.64
N ALA A 189 -2.71 19.25 14.92
CA ALA A 189 -3.29 19.51 16.24
C ALA A 189 -4.35 18.48 16.68
N TYR A 190 -4.84 17.64 15.76
CA TYR A 190 -5.93 16.69 15.99
C TYR A 190 -5.45 15.25 16.19
N VAL A 191 -4.16 14.97 15.92
CA VAL A 191 -3.58 13.63 16.00
C VAL A 191 -2.50 13.61 17.08
N ASN A 192 -2.77 12.90 18.17
CA ASN A 192 -1.82 12.75 19.28
C ASN A 192 -1.17 11.37 19.26
N ILE A 193 -0.25 11.16 18.31
CA ILE A 193 0.63 9.98 18.24
C ILE A 193 2.08 10.43 18.07
N THR A 194 3.00 9.79 18.77
CA THR A 194 4.43 10.09 18.68
C THR A 194 5.07 9.41 17.48
N ARG A 195 6.23 9.95 17.05
CA ARG A 195 7.06 9.33 16.02
C ARG A 195 7.42 7.88 16.35
N ASP A 196 7.88 7.63 17.58
CA ASP A 196 8.36 6.31 18.00
C ASP A 196 7.22 5.29 18.04
N GLN A 197 6.00 5.71 18.38
CA GLN A 197 4.82 4.85 18.28
C GLN A 197 4.54 4.44 16.84
N ILE A 198 4.57 5.37 15.88
CA ILE A 198 4.39 5.03 14.45
C ILE A 198 5.46 4.05 13.97
N ILE A 199 6.73 4.34 14.26
CA ILE A 199 7.85 3.47 13.85
C ILE A 199 7.69 2.07 14.45
N THR A 200 7.34 1.98 15.74
CA THR A 200 7.12 0.70 16.43
C THR A 200 5.99 -0.10 15.79
N MET A 201 4.83 0.54 15.56
CA MET A 201 3.67 -0.11 14.96
C MET A 201 3.95 -0.63 13.54
N LEU A 202 4.67 0.15 12.72
CA LEU A 202 5.03 -0.26 11.37
C LEU A 202 6.08 -1.36 11.37
N ASN A 203 7.12 -1.24 12.21
CA ASN A 203 8.18 -2.25 12.31
C ASN A 203 7.64 -3.60 12.78
N GLU A 204 6.62 -3.64 13.64
CA GLU A 204 6.03 -4.94 14.03
C GLU A 204 5.49 -5.73 12.83
N ILE A 205 4.90 -5.04 11.85
CA ILE A 205 4.41 -5.66 10.61
C ILE A 205 5.57 -5.97 9.67
N ILE A 206 6.49 -5.02 9.51
CA ILE A 206 7.63 -5.14 8.59
C ILE A 206 8.53 -6.30 9.00
N ASP A 207 8.91 -6.37 10.28
CA ASP A 207 9.82 -7.38 10.81
C ASP A 207 9.21 -8.78 10.67
N LYS A 208 7.91 -8.92 10.96
CA LYS A 208 7.23 -10.22 10.79
C LYS A 208 7.11 -10.65 9.33
N LEU A 209 7.01 -9.70 8.39
CA LEU A 209 7.05 -9.99 6.95
C LEU A 209 8.47 -10.34 6.49
N HIS A 210 9.51 -9.69 7.03
CA HIS A 210 10.91 -10.00 6.75
C HIS A 210 11.29 -11.42 7.19
N GLU A 211 10.75 -11.92 8.31
CA GLU A 211 10.90 -13.33 8.72
C GLU A 211 10.43 -14.33 7.63
N LEU A 212 9.53 -13.91 6.75
CA LEU A 212 8.97 -14.71 5.65
C LEU A 212 9.61 -14.42 4.29
N ASP A 213 10.74 -13.69 4.28
CA ASP A 213 11.43 -13.25 3.05
C ASP A 213 10.51 -12.44 2.13
N VAL A 214 9.63 -11.61 2.72
CA VAL A 214 8.74 -10.70 2.00
C VAL A 214 9.39 -9.33 1.90
N ILE A 215 9.39 -8.74 0.71
CA ILE A 215 9.83 -7.35 0.51
C ILE A 215 8.69 -6.43 0.97
N THR A 216 9.00 -5.44 1.79
CA THR A 216 8.00 -4.55 2.37
C THR A 216 8.03 -3.18 1.71
N GLY A 217 6.85 -2.63 1.44
CA GLY A 217 6.70 -1.24 1.04
C GLY A 217 5.74 -0.50 1.95
N VAL A 218 5.90 0.81 2.07
CA VAL A 218 4.90 1.69 2.69
C VAL A 218 4.48 2.73 1.68
N HIS A 219 3.17 2.92 1.55
CA HIS A 219 2.59 3.91 0.66
C HIS A 219 1.87 5.01 1.44
N CYS A 220 2.11 6.28 1.08
CA CYS A 220 1.38 7.43 1.58
C CYS A 220 1.06 8.39 0.41
N CYS A 221 -0.22 8.77 0.24
CA CYS A 221 -0.67 9.59 -0.90
C CYS A 221 -0.35 11.09 -0.77
N GLY A 222 0.21 11.58 0.34
CA GLY A 222 0.42 13.02 0.54
C GLY A 222 1.67 13.36 1.34
N SER A 223 1.86 14.65 1.60
CA SER A 223 3.00 15.15 2.39
C SER A 223 2.94 14.65 3.83
N THR A 224 4.02 14.02 4.29
CA THR A 224 4.22 13.61 5.68
C THR A 224 5.68 13.85 6.08
N ASP A 225 6.03 13.58 7.34
CA ASP A 225 7.43 13.48 7.73
C ASP A 225 8.01 12.14 7.22
N TRP A 226 8.54 12.17 6.00
CA TRP A 226 9.12 11.00 5.32
C TRP A 226 10.29 10.39 6.08
N SER A 227 10.94 11.15 6.97
CA SER A 227 12.02 10.60 7.78
C SER A 227 11.53 9.50 8.71
N ILE A 228 10.24 9.49 9.09
CA ILE A 228 9.62 8.41 9.89
C ILE A 228 9.80 7.10 9.15
N LEU A 229 9.37 7.04 7.89
CA LEU A 229 9.44 5.83 7.07
C LEU A 229 10.89 5.40 6.81
N MET A 230 11.81 6.35 6.65
CA MET A 230 13.24 6.04 6.47
C MET A 230 13.91 5.48 7.72
N ASP A 231 13.36 5.77 8.91
CA ASP A 231 13.83 5.22 10.19
C ASP A 231 13.14 3.89 10.55
N THR A 232 12.16 3.44 9.75
CA THR A 232 11.63 2.07 9.82
C THR A 232 12.51 1.07 9.07
N ASN A 233 12.19 -0.21 9.20
CA ASN A 233 12.87 -1.28 8.49
C ASN A 233 12.40 -1.45 7.03
N VAL A 234 11.40 -0.70 6.55
CA VAL A 234 10.78 -0.85 5.22
C VAL A 234 11.78 -0.86 4.06
N ASP A 235 11.52 -1.66 3.02
CA ASP A 235 12.41 -1.77 1.84
C ASP A 235 12.06 -0.80 0.71
N ILE A 236 10.80 -0.36 0.65
CA ILE A 236 10.28 0.47 -0.43
C ILE A 236 9.46 1.63 0.16
N ILE A 237 9.79 2.87 -0.19
CA ILE A 237 8.93 4.02 0.11
C ILE A 237 8.20 4.43 -1.16
N ASN A 238 6.87 4.40 -1.13
CA ASN A 238 6.01 4.84 -2.22
C ASN A 238 5.32 6.16 -1.86
N PHE A 239 5.62 7.19 -2.64
CA PHE A 239 5.15 8.55 -2.41
C PHE A 239 4.55 9.13 -3.69
N ASP A 240 3.67 10.11 -3.54
CA ASP A 240 3.20 10.93 -4.65
C ASP A 240 4.33 11.86 -5.13
N ALA A 241 5.03 11.41 -6.16
CA ALA A 241 6.07 12.19 -6.81
C ALA A 241 5.50 13.27 -7.73
N TYR A 242 4.26 13.13 -8.18
CA TYR A 242 3.63 14.09 -9.08
C TYR A 242 3.37 15.41 -8.35
N GLU A 243 2.72 15.38 -7.18
CA GLU A 243 2.38 16.56 -6.39
C GLU A 243 3.37 16.84 -5.25
N TYR A 244 3.86 15.82 -4.55
CA TYR A 244 4.50 15.99 -3.24
C TYR A 244 5.98 15.62 -3.19
N ALA A 245 6.66 15.51 -4.35
CA ALA A 245 8.08 15.14 -4.38
C ALA A 245 8.97 16.07 -3.52
N ASP A 246 8.68 17.37 -3.52
CA ASP A 246 9.46 18.37 -2.77
C ASP A 246 9.51 18.06 -1.27
N SER A 247 8.41 17.55 -0.71
CA SER A 247 8.32 17.18 0.71
C SER A 247 9.30 16.06 1.08
N LEU A 248 9.48 15.07 0.19
CA LEU A 248 10.43 13.98 0.38
C LEU A 248 11.86 14.46 0.17
N MET A 249 12.10 15.33 -0.82
CA MET A 249 13.44 15.84 -1.12
C MET A 249 14.08 16.68 0.00
N LEU A 250 13.31 17.12 1.00
CA LEU A 250 13.85 17.76 2.21
C LEU A 250 14.78 16.83 3.01
N TYR A 251 14.67 15.52 2.78
CA TYR A 251 15.41 14.47 3.51
C TYR A 251 16.52 13.82 2.67
N ALA A 252 17.15 14.57 1.76
CA ALA A 252 18.15 14.04 0.81
C ALA A 252 19.23 13.16 1.46
N GLU A 253 19.80 13.56 2.60
CA GLU A 253 20.80 12.76 3.32
C GLU A 253 20.25 11.39 3.76
N LYS A 254 19.05 11.38 4.36
CA LYS A 254 18.38 10.14 4.78
C LYS A 254 17.98 9.28 3.59
N ILE A 255 17.56 9.88 2.47
CA ILE A 255 17.26 9.16 1.23
C ILE A 255 18.52 8.48 0.71
N ASN A 256 19.66 9.18 0.69
CA ASN A 256 20.91 8.59 0.25
C ASN A 256 21.31 7.40 1.13
N ALA A 257 21.21 7.54 2.46
CA ALA A 257 21.45 6.45 3.40
C ALA A 257 20.47 5.27 3.21
N PHE A 258 19.20 5.55 2.92
CA PHE A 258 18.17 4.55 2.64
C PHE A 258 18.51 3.77 1.37
N LEU A 259 18.82 4.46 0.27
CA LEU A 259 19.17 3.85 -1.01
C LEU A 259 20.45 3.02 -0.92
N ILE A 260 21.49 3.49 -0.20
CA ILE A 260 22.75 2.73 -0.03
C ILE A 260 22.51 1.34 0.59
N LYS A 261 21.48 1.20 1.45
CA LYS A 261 21.05 -0.08 2.03
C LYS A 261 20.26 -0.98 1.06
N ASN A 262 20.39 -0.74 -0.25
CA ASN A 262 19.70 -1.48 -1.32
C ASN A 262 18.16 -1.43 -1.24
N LYS A 263 17.63 -0.32 -0.72
CA LYS A 263 16.19 -0.03 -0.65
C LYS A 263 15.73 0.80 -1.84
N TYR A 264 14.43 0.89 -2.08
CA TYR A 264 13.85 1.45 -3.32
C TYR A 264 12.92 2.63 -3.07
N LEU A 265 12.86 3.51 -4.06
CA LEU A 265 11.83 4.54 -4.16
C LEU A 265 10.83 4.17 -5.25
N ALA A 266 9.55 4.13 -4.87
CA ALA A 266 8.44 4.01 -5.81
C ALA A 266 7.86 5.40 -6.08
N TRP A 267 8.16 5.91 -7.28
CA TRP A 267 7.82 7.24 -7.74
C TRP A 267 6.38 7.24 -8.29
N GLY A 268 5.45 7.74 -7.47
CA GLY A 268 4.06 7.97 -7.86
C GLY A 268 3.93 9.14 -8.82
N ILE A 269 4.40 8.96 -10.06
CA ILE A 269 4.50 10.03 -11.06
C ILE A 269 3.28 10.11 -11.97
N ILE A 270 2.45 9.06 -12.06
CA ILE A 270 1.23 9.13 -12.87
C ILE A 270 0.12 9.76 -12.01
N PRO A 271 -0.48 10.89 -12.42
CA PRO A 271 -1.49 11.56 -11.60
C PRO A 271 -2.75 10.70 -11.44
N THR A 272 -3.49 10.96 -10.37
CA THR A 272 -4.74 10.24 -10.05
C THR A 272 -5.95 11.17 -9.99
N SER A 273 -5.93 12.27 -10.72
CA SER A 273 -7.10 13.12 -10.99
C SER A 273 -7.44 13.06 -12.48
N GLU A 274 -8.73 12.91 -12.82
CA GLU A 274 -9.14 12.64 -14.21
C GLU A 274 -8.70 13.72 -15.18
N ASP A 275 -8.84 15.00 -14.79
CA ASP A 275 -8.41 16.15 -15.58
C ASP A 275 -6.93 16.07 -15.96
N ARG A 276 -6.06 15.74 -15.00
CA ARG A 276 -4.61 15.64 -15.22
C ARG A 276 -4.22 14.38 -15.98
N ILE A 277 -4.88 13.26 -15.72
CA ILE A 277 -4.65 11.99 -16.43
C ILE A 277 -4.82 12.18 -17.94
N PHE A 278 -5.84 12.93 -18.36
CA PHE A 278 -6.12 13.17 -19.78
C PHE A 278 -5.33 14.33 -20.38
N SER A 279 -4.78 15.25 -19.58
CA SER A 279 -3.93 16.33 -20.08
C SER A 279 -2.45 15.93 -20.25
N GLU A 280 -1.99 14.90 -19.56
CA GLU A 280 -0.59 14.46 -19.57
C GLU A 280 -0.27 13.46 -20.70
N THR A 281 0.97 13.50 -21.17
CA THR A 281 1.54 12.52 -22.11
C THR A 281 2.63 11.68 -21.43
N PRO A 282 2.98 10.51 -21.98
CA PRO A 282 4.11 9.74 -21.46
C PRO A 282 5.41 10.53 -21.41
N GLU A 283 5.68 11.36 -22.42
CA GLU A 283 6.90 12.17 -22.53
C GLU A 283 6.96 13.25 -21.45
N SER A 284 5.84 13.97 -21.21
CA SER A 284 5.79 15.00 -20.16
C SER A 284 5.98 14.41 -18.77
N LEU A 285 5.40 13.24 -18.50
CA LEU A 285 5.55 12.54 -17.22
C LEU A 285 6.96 11.97 -17.03
N TYR A 286 7.56 11.46 -18.12
CA TYR A 286 8.94 11.00 -18.10
C TYR A 286 9.93 12.14 -17.84
N GLU A 287 9.78 13.28 -18.54
CA GLU A 287 10.60 14.47 -18.31
C GLU A 287 10.45 14.97 -16.86
N LYS A 288 9.22 15.05 -16.37
CA LYS A 288 8.93 15.42 -14.97
C LYS A 288 9.59 14.47 -13.97
N LEU A 289 9.61 13.16 -14.25
CA LEU A 289 10.31 12.18 -13.41
C LEU A 289 11.82 12.47 -13.38
N LEU A 290 12.44 12.68 -14.54
CA LEU A 290 13.88 12.95 -14.63
C LEU A 290 14.27 14.24 -13.91
N ILE A 291 13.51 15.32 -14.11
CA ILE A 291 13.73 16.59 -13.42
C ILE A 291 13.76 16.38 -11.91
N LYS A 292 12.77 15.67 -11.35
CA LYS A 292 12.70 15.39 -9.90
C LYS A 292 13.87 14.50 -9.42
N GLN A 293 14.31 13.55 -10.23
CA GLN A 293 15.47 12.71 -9.90
C GLN A 293 16.77 13.51 -9.92
N ASP A 294 16.93 14.42 -10.89
CA ASP A 294 18.09 15.32 -10.99
C ASP A 294 18.12 16.36 -9.87
N GLU A 295 16.96 16.90 -9.49
CA GLU A 295 16.83 17.78 -8.32
C GLU A 295 17.26 17.04 -7.04
N LEU A 296 16.80 15.82 -6.84
CA LEU A 296 17.20 15.01 -5.69
C LEU A 296 18.71 14.71 -5.72
N ALA A 297 19.29 14.44 -6.89
CA ALA A 297 20.72 14.25 -7.05
C ALA A 297 21.52 15.53 -6.73
N SER A 298 21.03 16.69 -7.15
CA SER A 298 21.65 17.99 -6.86
C SER A 298 21.69 18.32 -5.36
N LYS A 299 20.79 17.71 -4.57
CA LYS A 299 20.74 17.80 -3.11
C LYS A 299 21.65 16.80 -2.39
N GLY A 300 22.46 16.02 -3.13
CA GLY A 300 23.50 15.16 -2.57
C GLY A 300 23.18 13.66 -2.55
N VAL A 301 22.08 13.22 -3.18
CA VAL A 301 21.80 11.79 -3.35
C VAL A 301 22.54 11.24 -4.57
N ASP A 302 23.16 10.07 -4.44
CA ASP A 302 23.86 9.46 -5.58
C ASP A 302 22.89 9.15 -6.74
N LYS A 303 23.16 9.75 -7.92
CA LYS A 303 22.31 9.63 -9.11
C LYS A 303 22.19 8.18 -9.59
N ASN A 304 23.26 7.39 -9.51
CA ASN A 304 23.21 5.98 -9.91
C ASN A 304 22.30 5.16 -8.98
N ASN A 305 22.33 5.44 -7.67
CA ASN A 305 21.43 4.83 -6.71
C ASN A 305 19.98 5.20 -6.99
N ILE A 306 19.68 6.46 -7.32
CA ILE A 306 18.33 6.89 -7.73
C ILE A 306 17.89 6.08 -8.96
N LEU A 307 18.68 6.12 -10.04
CA LEU A 307 18.33 5.51 -11.31
C LEU A 307 18.21 3.99 -11.25
N ASN A 308 18.98 3.31 -10.40
CA ASN A 308 18.94 1.83 -10.30
C ASN A 308 17.89 1.32 -9.31
N LYS A 309 17.30 2.19 -8.47
CA LYS A 309 16.39 1.81 -7.38
C LYS A 309 15.02 2.49 -7.52
N THR A 310 14.58 2.65 -8.77
CA THR A 310 13.30 3.29 -9.13
C THR A 310 12.24 2.26 -9.51
N ILE A 311 11.08 2.37 -8.86
CA ILE A 311 9.82 1.77 -9.26
C ILE A 311 8.90 2.91 -9.72
N ILE A 312 8.09 2.70 -10.74
CA ILE A 312 7.17 3.71 -11.29
C ILE A 312 5.74 3.29 -10.92
N THR A 313 4.99 4.19 -10.29
CA THR A 313 3.60 3.93 -9.86
C THR A 313 2.69 5.10 -10.21
N PRO A 314 1.36 4.92 -10.11
CA PRO A 314 0.46 6.04 -9.91
C PRO A 314 0.74 6.74 -8.57
N ALA A 315 0.30 7.98 -8.45
CA ALA A 315 0.39 8.77 -7.22
C ALA A 315 -0.37 8.15 -6.05
N CYS A 316 -1.51 7.51 -6.32
CA CYS A 316 -2.37 6.84 -5.33
C CYS A 316 -3.22 5.75 -6.06
N GLY A 317 -4.19 5.13 -5.39
CA GLY A 317 -5.12 4.19 -6.05
C GLY A 317 -6.08 4.88 -7.02
N THR A 318 -6.59 4.14 -8.01
CA THR A 318 -7.59 4.63 -8.98
C THR A 318 -9.03 4.34 -8.53
N GLY A 319 -9.26 3.78 -7.34
CA GLY A 319 -10.56 3.29 -6.86
C GLY A 319 -11.75 4.25 -7.01
N SER A 320 -11.55 5.57 -6.97
CA SER A 320 -12.60 6.57 -7.15
C SER A 320 -12.88 6.93 -8.61
N LEU A 321 -11.91 6.77 -9.52
CA LEU A 321 -11.93 7.23 -10.91
C LEU A 321 -12.85 6.41 -11.82
N SER A 322 -13.12 6.89 -13.05
CA SER A 322 -13.78 6.09 -14.09
C SER A 322 -12.89 4.95 -14.60
N GLU A 323 -13.49 3.89 -15.14
CA GLU A 323 -12.71 2.80 -15.77
C GLU A 323 -11.85 3.31 -16.93
N LYS A 324 -12.32 4.32 -17.67
CA LYS A 324 -11.56 4.95 -18.76
C LYS A 324 -10.29 5.64 -18.23
N ALA A 325 -10.39 6.33 -17.09
CA ALA A 325 -9.24 6.94 -16.44
C ALA A 325 -8.27 5.87 -15.92
N ALA A 326 -8.76 4.78 -15.34
CA ALA A 326 -7.90 3.65 -14.93
C ALA A 326 -7.16 3.01 -16.11
N ASP A 327 -7.85 2.79 -17.24
CA ASP A 327 -7.22 2.27 -18.47
C ASP A 327 -6.14 3.23 -18.98
N ARG A 328 -6.39 4.56 -18.94
CA ARG A 328 -5.40 5.58 -19.30
C ARG A 328 -4.20 5.61 -18.35
N VAL A 329 -4.40 5.43 -17.05
CA VAL A 329 -3.30 5.33 -16.07
C VAL A 329 -2.39 4.14 -16.39
N ILE A 330 -2.95 2.98 -16.75
CA ILE A 330 -2.17 1.82 -17.17
C ILE A 330 -1.34 2.13 -18.42
N GLU A 331 -1.93 2.79 -19.41
CA GLU A 331 -1.25 3.19 -20.64
C GLU A 331 -0.06 4.11 -20.33
N LEU A 332 -0.28 5.15 -19.53
CA LEU A 332 0.76 6.10 -19.12
C LEU A 332 1.89 5.40 -18.36
N LEU A 333 1.57 4.53 -17.39
CA LEU A 333 2.57 3.75 -16.65
C LEU A 333 3.49 2.96 -17.58
N LYS A 334 2.91 2.22 -18.52
CA LYS A 334 3.68 1.39 -19.46
C LYS A 334 4.60 2.25 -20.32
N ASN A 335 4.06 3.30 -20.92
CA ASN A 335 4.82 4.14 -21.83
C ASN A 335 5.93 4.90 -21.11
N VAL A 336 5.67 5.42 -19.89
CA VAL A 336 6.70 6.05 -19.05
C VAL A 336 7.78 5.04 -18.65
N SER A 337 7.40 3.82 -18.28
CA SER A 337 8.36 2.74 -17.97
C SER A 337 9.24 2.38 -19.16
N GLU A 338 8.67 2.31 -20.36
CA GLU A 338 9.41 2.04 -21.59
C GLU A 338 10.39 3.16 -21.92
N LEU A 339 9.96 4.42 -21.83
CA LEU A 339 10.84 5.59 -22.00
C LEU A 339 11.98 5.57 -20.98
N TYR A 340 11.65 5.30 -19.71
CA TYR A 340 12.63 5.23 -18.62
C TYR A 340 13.66 4.14 -18.85
N LYS A 341 13.22 2.92 -19.18
CA LYS A 341 14.13 1.79 -19.46
C LYS A 341 15.00 2.04 -20.69
N LYS A 342 14.48 2.70 -21.72
CA LYS A 342 15.26 3.08 -22.92
C LYS A 342 16.30 4.16 -22.62
N GLY A 343 15.98 5.12 -21.75
CA GLY A 343 16.91 6.21 -21.39
C GLY A 343 18.07 5.81 -20.48
N LEU A 344 18.04 4.60 -19.91
CA LEU A 344 19.12 4.05 -19.09
C LEU A 344 20.26 3.40 -19.90
N PHE A 345 20.05 3.15 -21.20
CA PHE A 345 21.00 2.50 -22.12
C PHE A 345 21.29 3.38 -23.34
#